data_AF-R6YYT6-F1
#
_entry.id   AF-R6YYT6-F1
#
_cell.length_a   1.000
_cell.length_b   1.000
_cell.length_c   1.000
_cell.angle_alpha   90.00
_cell.angle_beta   90.00
_cell.angle_gamma   90.00
#
_symmetry.space_group_name_H-M   'P 1'
#
loop_
_entity.id
_entity.type
_entity.pdbx_description
1 polymer ?
#
loop_
_entity_poly.entity_id
_entity_poly.type
_entity_poly.pdbx_seq_one_letter_code
_entity_poly.pdbx_strand_id
1 'polypeptide(L)' 'MRYIFYHYNHFGTLVFDYYDEDTHVSQSYMFYTLKQAVIKLRRDNGLQYKRIKISKLF' A
#
# COMPACT_ATOMS: atom_id res chain seq x y z
N MET A 1 9.14 7.01 9.86
CA MET A 1 8.80 7.48 8.49
C MET A 1 7.95 6.41 7.81
N ARG A 2 6.94 6.79 7.00
CA ARG A 2 5.96 5.85 6.41
C ARG A 2 6.23 5.55 4.95
N TYR A 3 6.27 4.27 4.59
CA TYR A 3 6.55 3.80 3.25
C TYR A 3 5.52 2.77 2.80
N ILE A 4 5.09 2.86 1.53
CA ILE A 4 4.40 1.79 0.83
C ILE A 4 5.29 1.38 -0.33
N PHE A 5 5.69 0.12 -0.33
CA PHE A 5 6.23 -0.51 -1.50
C PHE A 5 5.12 -1.27 -2.21
N TYR A 6 5.07 -1.21 -3.53
CA TYR A 6 4.07 -1.95 -4.28
C TYR A 6 4.63 -2.65 -5.51
N HIS A 7 4.08 -3.82 -5.82
CA HIS A 7 4.35 -4.53 -7.07
C HIS A 7 3.08 -5.21 -7.57
N TYR A 8 3.10 -5.62 -8.83
CA TYR A 8 2.10 -6.53 -9.37
C TYR A 8 2.69 -7.94 -9.35
N ASN A 9 1.99 -8.88 -8.72
CA ASN A 9 2.41 -10.28 -8.76
C ASN A 9 2.09 -10.93 -10.12
N HIS A 10 2.48 -12.19 -10.30
CA HIS A 10 2.27 -12.94 -11.56
C HIS A 10 0.79 -13.02 -11.99
N PHE A 11 -0.15 -12.93 -11.04
CA PHE A 11 -1.58 -12.96 -11.29
C PHE A 11 -2.18 -11.56 -11.54
N GLY A 12 -1.36 -10.53 -11.63
CA GLY A 12 -1.81 -9.14 -11.79
C GLY A 12 -2.44 -8.55 -10.53
N THR A 13 -2.25 -9.18 -9.37
CA THR A 13 -2.72 -8.64 -8.08
C THR A 13 -1.75 -7.56 -7.61
N LEU A 14 -2.29 -6.42 -7.17
CA LEU A 14 -1.52 -5.34 -6.59
C LEU A 14 -1.20 -5.67 -5.13
N VAL A 15 0.07 -5.84 -4.81
CA VAL A 15 0.55 -6.14 -3.46
C VAL A 15 1.21 -4.91 -2.88
N PHE A 16 0.81 -4.53 -1.67
CA PHE A 16 1.37 -3.44 -0.89
C PHE A 16 2.09 -3.97 0.34
N ASP A 17 3.32 -3.50 0.56
CA ASP A 17 4.03 -3.66 1.81
C ASP A 17 4.17 -2.28 2.46
N TYR A 18 3.40 -2.09 3.53
CA TYR A 18 3.36 -0.86 4.31
C TYR A 18 4.26 -0.96 5.54
N TYR A 19 5.14 0.03 5.69
CA TYR A 19 6.03 0.19 6.83
C TYR A 19 5.76 1.51 7.54
N ASP A 20 5.55 1.46 8.85
CA ASP A 20 5.67 2.55 9.80
C ASP A 20 6.76 2.21 10.83
N GLU A 21 7.06 3.13 11.75
CA GLU A 21 8.08 2.91 12.79
C GLU A 21 7.83 1.66 13.65
N ASP A 22 6.57 1.32 13.92
CA ASP A 22 6.19 0.20 14.78
C ASP A 22 5.41 -0.92 14.06
N THR A 23 4.98 -0.67 12.82
CA THR A 23 3.99 -1.52 12.14
C THR A 23 4.45 -1.88 10.74
N HIS A 24 4.46 -3.18 10.45
CA HIS A 24 4.61 -3.71 9.10
C HIS A 24 3.34 -4.47 8.71
N VAL A 25 2.71 -4.07 7.61
CA VAL A 25 1.49 -4.69 7.10
C VAL A 25 1.64 -4.96 5.61
N SER A 26 1.45 -6.23 5.21
CA SER A 26 1.31 -6.60 3.80
C SER A 26 -0.17 -6.78 3.46
N GLN A 27 -0.63 -6.12 2.39
CA GLN A 27 -2.01 -6.16 1.92
C GLN A 27 -2.05 -6.35 0.41
N SER A 28 -2.95 -7.22 -0.05
CA SER A 28 -3.17 -7.47 -1.47
C SER A 28 -4.53 -6.91 -1.90
N TYR A 29 -4.55 -6.28 -3.08
CA TYR A 29 -5.73 -5.65 -3.66
C TYR A 29 -5.99 -6.20 -5.06
N MET A 30 -7.04 -7.01 -5.19
CA MET A 30 -7.50 -7.54 -6.47
C MET A 30 -8.55 -6.61 -7.07
N PHE A 31 -8.40 -6.27 -8.36
CA PHE A 31 -9.28 -5.34 -9.10
C PHE A 31 -9.27 -3.88 -8.62
N TYR A 32 -8.25 -3.48 -7.87
CA TYR A 32 -8.03 -2.08 -7.52
C TYR A 32 -6.95 -1.47 -8.41
N THR A 33 -7.19 -0.24 -8.86
CA THR A 33 -6.10 0.62 -9.32
C THR A 33 -5.20 1.00 -8.15
N LEU A 34 -3.95 1.38 -8.42
CA LEU A 34 -3.01 1.88 -7.41
C LEU A 34 -3.64 2.98 -6.54
N LYS A 35 -4.31 3.94 -7.17
CA LYS A 35 -4.97 5.06 -6.47
C LYS A 35 -6.07 4.57 -5.51
N GLN A 36 -6.92 3.65 -5.96
CA GLN A 36 -8.00 3.12 -5.12
C GLN A 36 -7.45 2.30 -3.96
N ALA A 37 -6.43 1.48 -4.19
CA ALA A 37 -5.77 0.69 -3.16
C ALA A 37 -5.12 1.60 -2.10
N VAL A 38 -4.44 2.68 -2.48
CA VAL A 38 -3.86 3.64 -1.54
C VAL A 38 -4.93 4.33 -0.70
N ILE A 39 -6.05 4.72 -1.31
CA ILE A 39 -7.17 5.33 -0.59
C ILE A 39 -7.76 4.35 0.41
N LYS A 40 -7.94 3.08 0.02
CA LYS A 40 -8.46 2.02 0.89
C LYS A 40 -7.52 1.75 2.06
N LEU A 41 -6.22 1.53 1.80
CA LEU A 41 -5.20 1.34 2.85
C LEU A 41 -5.23 2.49 3.86
N ARG A 42 -5.32 3.74 3.38
CA ARG A 42 -5.37 4.91 4.25
C ARG A 42 -6.61 4.92 5.14
N ARG A 43 -7.76 4.53 4.62
CA ARG A 43 -9.01 4.49 5.39
C ARG A 43 -8.97 3.38 6.43
N ASP A 44 -8.59 2.18 6.02
CA ASP A 44 -8.62 0.98 6.86
C ASP A 44 -7.62 1.06 8.04
N ASN A 45 -6.50 1.77 7.86
CA ASN A 45 -5.45 1.90 8.87
C ASN A 45 -5.43 3.28 9.58
N GLY A 46 -6.45 4.13 9.37
CA GLY A 46 -6.48 5.47 10.00
C GLY A 46 -5.37 6.43 9.53
N LEU A 47 -4.76 6.19 8.37
CA LEU A 47 -3.65 6.96 7.80
C LEU A 47 -4.12 8.10 6.88
N GLN A 48 -5.34 8.57 7.11
CA GLN A 48 -5.92 9.68 6.37
C GLN A 48 -5.06 10.93 6.62
N TYR A 49 -4.69 11.65 5.56
CA TYR A 49 -3.84 12.85 5.60
C TYR A 49 -2.38 12.66 6.03
N LYS A 50 -1.96 11.44 6.42
CA LYS A 50 -0.55 11.17 6.77
C LYS A 50 0.33 11.20 5.51
N ARG A 51 1.52 11.80 5.61
CA ARG A 51 2.52 11.74 4.53
C ARG A 51 3.09 10.33 4.46
N ILE A 52 2.97 9.69 3.30
CA ILE A 52 3.45 8.33 3.03
C ILE A 52 4.23 8.39 1.72
N LYS A 53 5.45 7.85 1.69
CA LYS A 53 6.22 7.68 0.45
C LYS A 53 5.77 6.39 -0.22
N ILE A 54 5.43 6.46 -1.50
CA ILE A 54 4.97 5.30 -2.27
C ILE A 54 6.01 5.03 -3.35
N SER A 55 6.50 3.80 -3.42
CA SER A 55 7.52 3.38 -4.40
C SER A 55 7.15 2.06 -5.04
N LYS A 56 7.36 1.95 -6.35
CA LYS A 56 7.15 0.70 -7.09
C LYS A 56 8.37 -0.20 -6.92
N LEU A 57 8.14 -1.44 -6.53
CA LEU A 57 9.09 -2.54 -6.64
C LEU A 57 8.86 -3.22 -7.99
N PHE A 58 9.88 -3.13 -8.86
CA PHE A 58 10.04 -3.81 -10.16
C PHE A 58 8.85 -3.66 -11.14
#